data_AF-A0A2H5C248-F1
#
_entry.id   AF-A0A2H5C248-F1
#
_cell.length_a   1.000
_cell.length_b   1.000
_cell.length_c   1.000
_cell.angle_alpha   90.00
_cell.angle_beta   90.00
_cell.angle_gamma   90.00
#
_symmetry.space_group_name_H-M   'P 1'
#
loop_
_entity.id
_entity.type
_entity.pdbx_description
1 polymer ?
#
loop_
_entity_poly.entity_id
_entity_poly.type
_entity_poly.pdbx_seq_one_letter_code
_entity_poly.pdbx_strand_id
1 'polypeptide(L)'
;MLRFIFATIAYDPDPDLTPLTVRRLCKALFGRTGSQWLVVEVFGEKGRQHRSADSNPEMVEKMAARYRHAAELHWSATLAEIERVKRLYQTKIKKSKK
;
A
#
# COMPACT_ATOMS: atom_id res chain seq x y z
N MET A 1 -1.70 -2.38 2.09
CA MET A 1 -0.75 -1.59 1.26
C MET A 1 -1.44 -0.43 0.58
N LEU A 2 -2.09 -0.57 -0.59
CA LEU A 2 -2.70 0.58 -1.29
C LEU A 2 -3.78 1.28 -0.46
N ARG A 3 -4.61 0.51 0.26
CA ARG A 3 -5.59 1.06 1.23
C ARG A 3 -4.92 1.86 2.34
N PHE A 4 -3.71 1.48 2.77
CA PHE A 4 -2.95 2.26 3.74
C PHE A 4 -2.53 3.59 3.12
N ILE A 5 -1.83 3.57 1.97
CA ILE A 5 -1.41 4.81 1.28
C ILE A 5 -2.60 5.77 1.09
N PHE A 6 -3.73 5.27 0.59
CA PHE A 6 -4.93 6.08 0.39
C PHE A 6 -5.52 6.61 1.71
N ALA A 7 -5.60 5.79 2.76
CA ALA A 7 -6.25 6.19 4.00
C ALA A 7 -5.37 7.05 4.92
N THR A 8 -4.04 6.95 4.82
CA THR A 8 -3.11 7.58 5.77
C THR A 8 -2.20 8.62 5.17
N ILE A 9 -1.85 8.51 3.88
CA ILE A 9 -0.84 9.38 3.24
C ILE A 9 -1.49 10.30 2.21
N ALA A 10 -2.58 9.91 1.55
CA ALA A 10 -3.20 10.72 0.50
C ALA A 10 -3.88 12.01 0.99
N TYR A 11 -4.02 12.18 2.31
CA TYR A 11 -4.51 13.42 2.92
C TYR A 11 -3.37 14.35 3.38
N ASP A 12 -2.12 13.90 3.30
CA ASP A 12 -0.95 14.74 3.56
C ASP A 12 -0.76 15.67 2.35
N PRO A 13 -0.69 17.01 2.54
CA PRO A 13 -0.50 17.94 1.43
C PRO A 13 0.85 17.80 0.71
N ASP A 14 1.84 17.15 1.33
CA ASP A 14 3.25 17.26 0.91
C ASP A 14 3.78 16.25 -0.11
N PRO A 15 3.29 15.00 -0.28
CA PRO A 15 3.78 14.18 -1.38
C PRO A 15 2.86 14.22 -2.59
N ASP A 16 3.42 14.56 -3.74
CA ASP A 16 2.81 14.33 -5.04
C ASP A 16 2.76 12.83 -5.34
N LEU A 17 1.65 12.19 -4.96
CA LEU A 17 1.40 10.76 -5.03
C LEU A 17 1.15 10.25 -6.45
N THR A 18 2.10 10.45 -7.35
CA THR A 18 2.04 9.83 -8.68
C THR A 18 2.10 8.30 -8.59
N PRO A 19 1.66 7.56 -9.62
CA PRO A 19 1.75 6.10 -9.66
C PRO A 19 3.16 5.57 -9.35
N LEU A 20 4.20 6.27 -9.81
CA LEU A 20 5.58 5.90 -9.53
C LEU A 20 5.97 6.15 -8.08
N THR A 21 5.61 7.30 -7.51
CA THR A 21 5.84 7.64 -6.10
C THR A 21 5.18 6.60 -5.20
N VAL A 22 3.90 6.29 -5.45
CA VAL A 22 3.13 5.27 -4.70
C VAL A 22 3.77 3.90 -4.82
N ARG A 23 4.22 3.51 -6.03
CA ARG A 23 4.87 2.20 -6.23
C ARG A 23 6.17 2.08 -5.44
N ARG A 24 7.01 3.13 -5.45
CA ARG A 24 8.27 3.18 -4.69
C ARG A 24 8.02 3.19 -3.19
N LEU A 25 7.02 3.96 -2.74
CA LEU A 25 6.63 4.02 -1.33
C LEU A 25 6.06 2.70 -0.82
N CYS A 26 5.24 2.00 -1.61
CA CYS A 26 4.79 0.65 -1.27
C CYS A 26 5.98 -0.31 -1.11
N LYS A 27 6.98 -0.21 -2.00
CA LYS A 27 8.20 -1.02 -1.92
C LYS A 27 9.00 -0.72 -0.65
N ALA A 28 9.13 0.55 -0.28
CA ALA A 28 9.85 0.97 0.93
C ALA A 28 9.12 0.56 2.22
N LEU A 29 7.79 0.71 2.29
CA LEU A 29 7.00 0.42 3.49
C LEU A 29 6.69 -1.07 3.69
N PHE A 30 6.45 -1.80 2.60
CA PHE A 30 5.91 -3.17 2.66
C PHE A 30 6.74 -4.20 1.90
N GLY A 31 7.87 -3.80 1.29
CA GLY A 31 8.70 -4.69 0.47
C GLY A 31 8.05 -5.12 -0.85
N ARG A 32 6.88 -4.56 -1.20
CA ARG A 32 6.03 -4.98 -2.34
C ARG A 32 5.43 -3.77 -3.05
N THR A 33 5.18 -3.89 -4.35
CA THR A 33 4.75 -2.75 -5.21
C THR A 33 3.25 -2.67 -5.47
N GLY A 34 2.47 -3.72 -5.16
CA GLY A 34 1.05 -3.80 -5.53
C GLY A 34 0.81 -4.00 -7.04
N SER A 35 -0.46 -3.97 -7.45
CA SER A 35 -0.87 -4.09 -8.86
C SER A 35 -0.69 -2.76 -9.59
N GLN A 36 -0.01 -2.77 -10.74
CA GLN A 36 0.18 -1.57 -11.56
C GLN A 36 -1.16 -0.97 -12.02
N TRP A 37 -2.12 -1.83 -12.39
CA TRP A 37 -3.44 -1.38 -12.85
C TRP A 37 -4.17 -0.60 -11.75
N LEU A 38 -4.24 -1.14 -10.53
CA LEU A 38 -4.88 -0.47 -9.38
C LEU A 38 -4.15 0.83 -9.00
N VAL A 39 -2.81 0.85 -9.07
CA VAL A 39 -2.04 2.06 -8.74
C VAL A 39 -2.35 3.18 -9.72
N VAL A 40 -2.41 2.89 -11.03
CA VAL A 40 -2.76 3.88 -12.05
C VAL A 40 -4.22 4.30 -11.96
N GLU A 41 -5.12 3.37 -11.66
CA GLU A 41 -6.55 3.67 -11.51
C GLU A 41 -6.82 4.64 -10.35
N VAL A 42 -6.15 4.45 -9.20
CA VAL A 42 -6.39 5.25 -7.99
C VAL A 42 -5.58 6.55 -7.97
N PHE A 43 -4.33 6.51 -8.46
CA PHE A 43 -3.37 7.63 -8.31
C PHE A 43 -2.95 8.24 -9.65
N GLY A 44 -3.47 7.75 -10.77
CA GLY A 44 -3.18 8.29 -12.09
C GLY A 44 -3.95 9.57 -12.37
N GLU A 45 -3.31 10.49 -13.08
CA GLU A 45 -3.91 11.76 -13.50
C GLU A 45 -3.76 11.89 -15.02
N LYS A 46 -4.90 12.03 -15.73
CA LYS A 46 -4.90 12.12 -17.19
C LYS A 46 -4.32 13.47 -17.63
N GLY A 47 -3.43 13.44 -18.62
CA GLY A 47 -2.81 14.65 -19.17
C GLY A 47 -1.65 15.19 -18.33
N ARG A 48 -1.23 14.46 -17.29
CA ARG A 48 -0.06 14.82 -16.49
C ARG A 48 1.21 14.77 -17.33
N GLN A 49 1.89 15.90 -17.46
CA GLN A 49 3.15 16.03 -18.19
C GLN A 49 4.36 16.20 -17.25
N HIS A 50 4.16 16.74 -16.05
CA HIS A 50 5.25 16.98 -15.09
C HIS A 50 5.64 15.72 -14.31
N ARG A 51 6.94 15.60 -14.04
CA ARG A 51 7.54 14.49 -13.27
C ARG A 51 7.66 14.88 -11.80
N SER A 52 7.04 14.09 -10.93
CA SER A 52 7.13 14.25 -9.46
C SER A 52 8.58 14.24 -8.95
N ALA A 53 8.95 15.27 -8.20
CA ALA A 53 10.20 15.31 -7.44
C ALA A 53 10.21 14.28 -6.30
N ASP A 54 9.03 13.95 -5.75
CA ASP A 54 8.87 13.04 -4.63
C ASP A 54 9.06 11.57 -5.01
N SER A 55 9.18 11.29 -6.30
CA SER A 55 9.55 9.96 -6.77
C SER A 55 11.01 9.63 -6.46
N ASN A 56 11.89 10.60 -6.20
CA ASN A 56 13.31 10.39 -5.90
C ASN A 56 13.52 9.42 -4.70
N PRO A 57 14.43 8.42 -4.76
CA PRO A 57 14.62 7.45 -3.68
C PRO A 57 14.83 8.07 -2.29
N GLU A 58 15.57 9.18 -2.19
CA GLU A 58 15.79 9.87 -0.92
C GLU A 58 14.50 10.47 -0.34
N MET A 59 13.66 11.09 -1.18
CA MET A 59 12.38 11.65 -0.76
C MET A 59 11.39 10.55 -0.39
N VAL A 60 11.37 9.46 -1.17
CA VAL A 60 10.57 8.27 -0.85
C VAL A 60 10.99 7.69 0.50
N GLU A 61 12.28 7.59 0.79
CA GLU A 61 12.77 7.05 2.05
C GLU A 61 12.43 7.96 3.23
N LYS A 62 12.61 9.29 3.07
CA LYS A 62 12.22 10.28 4.08
C LYS A 62 10.72 10.20 4.41
N MET A 63 9.89 10.05 3.38
CA MET A 63 8.45 9.82 3.56
C MET A 63 8.17 8.47 4.21
N ALA A 64 8.81 7.38 3.75
CA ALA A 64 8.64 6.05 4.30
C ALA A 64 9.01 5.99 5.79
N ALA A 65 10.05 6.71 6.21
CA ALA A 65 10.46 6.82 7.61
C ALA A 65 9.35 7.38 8.50
N ARG A 66 8.62 8.41 8.04
CA ARG A 66 7.48 9.00 8.79
C ARG A 66 6.36 8.00 9.05
N TYR A 67 6.08 7.14 8.08
CA TYR A 67 4.93 6.23 8.13
C TYR A 67 5.28 4.79 8.47
N ARG A 68 6.55 4.47 8.73
CA ARG A 68 7.05 3.10 8.91
C ARG A 68 6.33 2.36 10.02
N HIS A 69 6.24 2.96 11.20
CA HIS A 69 5.58 2.33 12.35
C HIS A 69 4.10 2.07 12.09
N ALA A 70 3.39 3.05 11.53
CA ALA A 70 1.97 2.89 11.18
C ALA A 70 1.77 1.82 10.09
N ALA A 71 2.69 1.73 9.12
CA ALA A 71 2.67 0.72 8.07
C ALA A 71 2.91 -0.69 8.65
N GLU A 72 3.83 -0.84 9.60
CA GLU A 72 4.09 -2.11 10.29
C GLU A 72 2.86 -2.57 11.07
N LEU A 73 2.21 -1.69 11.84
CA LEU A 73 0.97 -1.99 12.56
C LEU A 73 -0.15 -2.41 11.59
N HIS A 74 -0.37 -1.64 10.53
CA HIS A 74 -1.36 -1.97 9.50
C HIS A 74 -1.08 -3.33 8.84
N TRP A 75 0.20 -3.62 8.56
CA TRP A 75 0.60 -4.85 7.91
C TRP A 75 0.43 -6.06 8.84
N SER A 76 0.82 -5.94 10.10
CA SER A 76 0.61 -6.96 11.12
C SER A 76 -0.88 -7.30 11.28
N ALA A 77 -1.74 -6.28 11.40
CA ALA A 77 -3.19 -6.47 11.47
C ALA A 77 -3.76 -7.16 10.22
N THR A 78 -3.27 -6.78 9.03
CA THR A 78 -3.66 -7.41 7.76
C THR A 78 -3.29 -8.91 7.74
N LEU A 79 -2.09 -9.27 8.20
CA LEU A 79 -1.65 -10.67 8.25
C LEU A 79 -2.47 -11.49 9.24
N ALA A 80 -2.77 -10.94 10.42
CA ALA A 80 -3.61 -11.58 11.41
C ALA A 80 -5.03 -11.84 10.85
N GLU A 81 -5.61 -10.89 10.13
CA GLU A 81 -6.92 -11.07 9.51
C GLU A 81 -6.89 -12.12 8.39
N ILE A 82 -5.86 -12.13 7.54
CA ILE A 82 -5.67 -13.17 6.52
C ILE A 82 -5.61 -14.55 7.18
N GLU A 83 -4.86 -14.69 8.27
CA GLU A 83 -4.76 -15.95 9.01
C GLU A 83 -6.12 -16.37 9.59
N ARG A 84 -6.85 -15.43 10.21
CA ARG A 84 -8.19 -15.67 10.73
C ARG A 84 -9.14 -16.18 9.64
N VAL A 85 -9.20 -15.50 8.50
CA VAL A 85 -10.05 -15.87 7.36
C VAL A 85 -9.66 -17.25 6.81
N LYS A 86 -8.35 -17.56 6.68
CA LYS A 86 -7.88 -18.88 6.26
C LYS A 86 -8.36 -19.99 7.19
N ARG A 87 -8.25 -19.80 8.51
CA ARG A 87 -8.72 -20.78 9.52
C ARG A 87 -10.23 -21.00 9.43
N LEU A 88 -11.01 -19.94 9.26
CA LEU A 88 -12.46 -20.02 9.07
C LEU A 88 -12.82 -20.79 7.80
N TYR A 89 -12.17 -20.48 6.69
CA TYR A 89 -12.37 -21.17 5.42
C TYR A 89 -12.06 -22.67 5.53
N GLN A 90 -10.92 -23.04 6.12
CA GLN A 90 -10.56 -24.44 6.34
C GLN A 90 -11.57 -25.17 7.22
N THR A 91 -12.06 -24.53 8.29
CA THR A 91 -13.11 -25.09 9.15
C THR A 91 -14.40 -25.35 8.37
N LYS A 92 -14.83 -24.41 7.53
CA LYS A 92 -16.01 -24.58 6.66
C LYS A 92 -15.82 -25.76 5.70
N ILE A 93 -14.68 -25.85 5.01
CA ILE A 93 -14.37 -26.96 4.10
C ILE A 93 -14.38 -28.32 4.82
N LYS A 94 -13.81 -28.40 6.04
CA LYS A 94 -13.82 -29.65 6.83
C LYS A 94 -15.24 -30.06 7.24
N LYS A 95 -16.09 -29.11 7.60
CA LYS A 95 -17.51 -29.37 7.93
C LYS A 95 -18.30 -29.87 6.72
N SER A 96 -18.05 -29.31 5.52
CA SER A 96 -18.73 -29.75 4.29
C SER A 96 -18.29 -31.12 3.76
N LYS A 97 -17.19 -31.69 4.27
CA LYS A 97 -16.70 -33.02 3.92
C LYS A 97 -17.16 -34.12 4.90
N LYS A 98 -17.85 -33.75 5.97
CA LYS A 98 -18.52 -34.66 6.90
C LYS A 98 -20.01 -34.70 6.59
#